data_AF-A0A258H0F6-F1
#
_entry.id   AF-A0A258H0F6-F1
#
_cell.length_a   1.000
_cell.length_b   1.000
_cell.length_c   1.000
_cell.angle_alpha   90.00
_cell.angle_beta   90.00
_cell.angle_gamma   90.00
#
_symmetry.space_group_name_H-M   'P 1'
#
loop_
_entity.id
_entity.type
_entity.pdbx_description
1 polymer ?
#
loop_
_entity_poly.entity_id
_entity_poly.type
_entity_poly.pdbx_seq_one_letter_code
_entity_poly.pdbx_strand_id
1 'polypeptide(L)'
;MFRISAAVLGLAVLAAPAFAEPGPAEGGAIYETRCKMCHSGAIPAAPTQDKLALLENDRIVEMLTNPTGMMASAVGGISDEDKRNIAVFLTGKTMPAKGSLPEVKAS
;
A
#
# COMPACT_ATOMS: atom_id res chain seq x y z
N MET A 1 -57.99 28.42 -3.15
CA MET A 1 -57.12 29.35 -2.39
C MET A 1 -56.03 28.52 -1.71
N PHE A 2 -54.76 28.80 -2.02
CA PHE A 2 -53.54 28.43 -1.26
C PHE A 2 -53.18 26.91 -1.17
N ARG A 3 -51.96 26.42 -1.45
CA ARG A 3 -50.69 27.01 -1.88
C ARG A 3 -49.64 25.88 -2.12
N ILE A 4 -48.69 26.17 -3.01
CA ILE A 4 -47.27 25.71 -3.04
C ILE A 4 -46.98 24.29 -3.55
N SER A 5 -46.67 24.24 -4.84
CA SER A 5 -45.57 23.41 -5.37
C SER A 5 -44.27 23.78 -4.67
N ALA A 6 -43.55 22.81 -4.10
CA ALA A 6 -42.14 22.97 -3.76
C ALA A 6 -41.42 21.66 -4.09
N ALA A 7 -40.74 21.70 -5.24
CA ALA A 7 -39.73 20.75 -5.61
C ALA A 7 -38.68 20.67 -4.49
N VAL A 8 -38.55 19.51 -3.85
CA VAL A 8 -37.36 19.21 -3.06
C VAL A 8 -36.42 18.44 -3.97
N LEU A 9 -35.46 19.18 -4.51
CA LEU A 9 -34.27 18.72 -5.18
C LEU A 9 -33.70 17.49 -4.46
N GLY A 10 -33.77 16.33 -5.10
CA GLY A 10 -33.00 15.17 -4.69
C GLY A 10 -31.52 15.47 -4.91
N LEU A 11 -30.78 15.71 -3.82
CA LEU A 11 -29.33 15.70 -3.85
C LEU A 11 -28.89 14.24 -4.04
N ALA A 12 -28.74 13.81 -5.30
CA ALA A 12 -28.04 12.60 -5.63
C ALA A 12 -26.55 12.83 -5.36
N VAL A 13 -26.11 12.53 -4.14
CA VAL A 13 -24.69 12.37 -3.83
C VAL A 13 -24.23 11.13 -4.61
N LEU A 14 -23.66 11.35 -5.79
CA LEU A 14 -22.85 10.32 -6.43
C LEU A 14 -21.63 10.11 -5.53
N ALA A 15 -21.70 9.12 -4.65
CA ALA A 15 -20.53 8.53 -4.03
C ALA A 15 -19.70 7.89 -5.16
N ALA A 16 -18.77 8.65 -5.73
CA ALA A 16 -17.75 8.09 -6.59
C ALA A 16 -17.04 6.99 -5.78
N PRO A 17 -16.75 5.82 -6.37
CA PRO A 17 -15.94 4.84 -5.69
C PRO A 17 -14.61 5.53 -5.38
N ALA A 18 -14.31 5.69 -4.09
CA ALA A 18 -12.98 6.04 -3.67
C ALA A 18 -12.09 4.89 -4.14
N PHE A 19 -11.44 5.07 -5.29
CA PHE A 19 -10.24 4.31 -5.60
C PHE A 19 -9.36 4.48 -4.35
N ALA A 20 -9.15 3.38 -3.62
CA ALA A 20 -8.41 3.40 -2.38
C ALA A 20 -7.11 4.17 -2.62
N GLU A 21 -6.91 5.26 -1.88
CA GLU A 21 -5.72 6.08 -2.09
C GLU A 21 -4.50 5.22 -1.76
N PRO A 22 -3.49 5.19 -2.65
CA PRO A 22 -2.28 4.43 -2.40
C PRO A 22 -1.69 4.79 -1.04
N GLY A 23 -1.53 3.78 -0.19
CA GLY A 23 -1.21 3.99 1.20
C GLY A 23 -0.65 2.77 1.91
N PRO A 24 -0.22 2.95 3.16
CA PRO A 24 0.30 1.88 4.00
C PRO A 24 -0.75 0.80 4.30
N ALA A 25 -2.05 1.09 4.19
CA ALA A 25 -3.11 0.10 4.37
C ALA A 25 -3.09 -0.95 3.24
N GLU A 26 -2.98 -0.51 2.00
CA GLU A 26 -2.84 -1.36 0.81
C GLU A 26 -1.54 -2.17 0.90
N GLY A 27 -0.45 -1.51 1.30
CA GLY A 27 0.84 -2.17 1.54
C GLY A 27 0.75 -3.28 2.58
N GLY A 28 0.03 -3.03 3.68
CA GLY A 28 -0.22 -4.02 4.72
C GLY A 28 -1.05 -5.20 4.25
N ALA A 29 -2.08 -4.97 3.45
CA ALA A 29 -2.89 -6.04 2.86
C ALA A 29 -2.06 -6.94 1.93
N ILE A 30 -1.16 -6.35 1.15
CA ILE A 30 -0.24 -7.11 0.28
C ILE A 30 0.77 -7.89 1.11
N TYR A 31 1.35 -7.26 2.16
CA TYR A 31 2.28 -7.93 3.05
C TYR A 31 1.64 -9.17 3.70
N GLU A 32 0.43 -9.04 4.24
CA GLU A 32 -0.29 -10.12 4.90
C GLU A 32 -0.54 -11.30 3.95
N THR A 33 -0.93 -11.02 2.71
CA THR A 33 -1.30 -12.05 1.72
C THR A 33 -0.11 -12.70 1.02
N ARG A 34 1.01 -11.98 0.84
CA ARG A 34 2.13 -12.44 -0.01
C ARG A 34 3.46 -12.58 0.73
N CYS A 35 3.72 -11.75 1.73
CA CYS A 35 5.06 -11.60 2.32
C CYS A 35 5.17 -12.32 3.67
N LYS A 36 4.11 -12.26 4.49
CA LYS A 36 4.09 -12.75 5.87
C LYS A 36 4.43 -14.24 6.00
N MET A 37 4.04 -15.05 5.02
CA MET A 37 4.34 -16.49 5.03
C MET A 37 5.84 -16.79 5.20
N CYS A 38 6.70 -15.91 4.70
CA CYS A 38 8.16 -16.03 4.84
C CYS A 38 8.71 -15.09 5.91
N HIS A 39 8.18 -13.86 6.01
CA HIS A 39 8.73 -12.79 6.85
C HIS A 39 8.15 -12.71 8.27
N SER A 40 7.28 -13.65 8.67
CA SER A 40 6.76 -13.77 10.05
C SER A 40 7.76 -14.35 11.06
N GLY A 41 8.93 -14.81 10.60
CA GLY A 41 9.96 -15.44 11.44
C GLY A 41 9.96 -16.98 11.40
N ALA A 42 9.05 -17.60 10.66
CA ALA A 42 9.04 -19.05 10.46
C ALA A 42 10.24 -19.55 9.61
N ILE A 43 10.79 -18.69 8.74
CA ILE A 43 11.93 -19.02 7.88
C ILE A 43 13.18 -18.29 8.39
N PRO A 44 14.19 -18.99 8.95
CA PRO A 44 15.37 -18.35 9.56
C PRO A 44 16.18 -17.46 8.61
N ALA A 45 16.19 -17.80 7.32
CA ALA A 45 16.89 -17.04 6.30
C ALA A 45 16.17 -15.76 5.86
N ALA A 46 14.87 -15.61 6.16
CA ALA A 46 14.10 -14.43 5.82
C ALA A 46 14.15 -13.42 6.99
N PRO A 47 14.45 -12.13 6.74
CA PRO A 47 14.39 -11.11 7.78
C PRO A 47 12.95 -10.95 8.29
N THR A 48 12.77 -10.88 9.61
CA THR A 48 11.46 -10.64 10.21
C THR A 48 10.94 -9.25 9.91
N GLN A 49 9.63 -9.02 10.05
CA GLN A 49 9.03 -7.70 9.91
C GLN A 49 9.75 -6.63 10.75
N ASP A 50 10.10 -6.92 12.01
CA ASP A 50 10.82 -5.99 12.87
C ASP A 50 12.20 -5.60 12.32
N LYS A 51 12.88 -6.54 11.65
CA LYS A 51 14.16 -6.24 10.98
C LYS A 51 13.96 -5.41 9.72
N LEU A 52 12.87 -5.64 8.98
CA LEU A 52 12.51 -4.83 7.81
C LEU A 52 12.16 -3.39 8.21
N ALA A 53 11.53 -3.20 9.37
CA ALA A 53 11.15 -1.88 9.89
C ALA A 53 12.36 -0.96 10.16
N LEU A 54 13.54 -1.54 10.39
CA LEU A 54 14.78 -0.79 10.59
C LEU A 54 15.38 -0.23 9.29
N LEU A 55 14.90 -0.67 8.13
CA LEU A 55 15.43 -0.28 6.82
C LEU A 55 14.83 1.05 6.34
N GLU A 56 15.47 1.63 5.32
CA GLU A 56 14.91 2.77 4.57
C GLU A 56 13.95 2.28 3.48
N ASN A 57 12.96 3.10 3.14
CA ASN A 57 11.96 2.78 2.10
C ASN A 57 12.61 2.38 0.78
N ASP A 58 13.61 3.14 0.34
CA ASP A 58 14.31 2.88 -0.93
C ASP A 58 14.98 1.51 -0.93
N ARG A 59 15.49 1.06 0.22
CA ARG A 59 16.10 -0.27 0.33
C ARG A 59 15.06 -1.38 0.20
N ILE A 60 13.88 -1.22 0.79
CA ILE A 60 12.79 -2.17 0.60
C ILE A 60 12.36 -2.21 -0.87
N VAL A 61 12.13 -1.05 -1.49
CA VAL A 61 11.72 -0.95 -2.90
C VAL A 61 12.76 -1.58 -3.83
N GLU A 62 14.05 -1.37 -3.58
CA GLU A 62 15.14 -1.99 -4.33
C GLU A 62 15.06 -3.51 -4.29
N MET A 63 14.86 -4.09 -3.09
CA MET A 63 14.78 -5.55 -2.90
C MET A 63 13.52 -6.15 -3.52
N LEU A 64 12.40 -5.41 -3.55
CA LEU A 64 11.17 -5.82 -4.23
C LEU A 64 11.29 -5.71 -5.76
N THR A 65 12.15 -4.83 -6.26
CA THR A 65 12.38 -4.62 -7.69
C THR A 65 13.40 -5.61 -8.25
N ASN A 66 14.43 -5.93 -7.47
CA ASN A 66 15.51 -6.86 -7.85
C ASN A 66 15.57 -8.04 -6.86
N PRO A 67 14.52 -8.87 -6.78
CA PRO A 67 14.47 -9.96 -5.82
C PRO A 67 15.42 -11.10 -6.20
N THR A 68 15.91 -11.82 -5.19
CA THR A 68 16.73 -13.02 -5.37
C THR A 68 16.06 -14.26 -4.76
N GLY A 69 16.31 -15.42 -5.36
CA GLY A 69 15.82 -16.71 -4.87
C GLY A 69 14.29 -16.78 -4.73
N MET A 70 13.82 -17.39 -3.64
CA MET A 70 12.39 -17.60 -3.36
C MET A 70 11.58 -16.30 -3.25
N MET A 71 12.23 -15.16 -2.99
CA MET A 71 11.54 -13.87 -2.90
C MET A 71 10.97 -13.44 -4.26
N ALA A 72 11.58 -13.87 -5.39
CA ALA A 72 11.18 -13.46 -6.73
C ALA A 72 9.75 -13.89 -7.08
N SER A 73 9.32 -15.08 -6.66
CA SER A 73 7.94 -15.54 -6.88
C SER A 73 6.94 -14.77 -6.01
N ALA A 74 7.30 -14.47 -4.76
CA ALA A 74 6.45 -13.73 -3.84
C ALA A 74 6.16 -12.30 -4.31
N VAL A 75 7.09 -11.66 -5.04
CA VAL A 75 6.97 -10.25 -5.48
C VAL A 75 6.67 -10.08 -6.98
N GLY A 76 6.63 -11.18 -7.74
CA GLY A 76 6.31 -11.14 -9.17
C GLY A 76 4.98 -10.44 -9.44
N GLY A 77 4.97 -9.50 -10.39
CA GLY A 77 3.76 -8.76 -10.78
C GLY A 77 3.26 -7.72 -9.77
N ILE A 78 3.99 -7.42 -8.69
CA ILE A 78 3.69 -6.27 -7.83
C ILE A 78 4.01 -4.98 -8.60
N SER A 79 3.06 -4.04 -8.64
CA SER A 79 3.24 -2.73 -9.29
C SER A 79 4.26 -1.86 -8.54
N ASP A 80 4.82 -0.84 -9.19
CA ASP A 80 5.78 0.06 -8.50
C ASP A 80 5.14 0.88 -7.38
N GLU A 81 3.85 1.18 -7.50
CA GLU A 81 3.04 1.83 -6.47
C GLU A 81 2.84 0.89 -5.26
N ASP A 82 2.51 -0.37 -5.50
CA ASP A 82 2.34 -1.36 -4.44
C ASP A 82 3.65 -1.64 -3.69
N LYS A 83 4.79 -1.70 -4.39
CA LYS A 83 6.11 -1.82 -3.74
C LYS A 83 6.35 -0.66 -2.78
N ARG A 84 5.91 0.54 -3.16
CA ARG A 84 6.04 1.74 -2.35
C ARG A 84 5.13 1.69 -1.12
N ASN A 85 3.89 1.26 -1.30
CA ASN A 85 2.93 1.04 -0.21
C ASN A 85 3.45 0.01 0.81
N ILE A 86 4.00 -1.11 0.34
CA ILE A 86 4.62 -2.14 1.19
C ILE A 86 5.81 -1.56 1.97
N ALA A 87 6.65 -0.75 1.33
CA ALA A 87 7.80 -0.14 1.99
C ALA A 87 7.37 0.79 3.14
N VAL A 88 6.40 1.67 2.90
CA VAL A 88 5.89 2.58 3.95
C VAL A 88 5.19 1.81 5.06
N PHE A 89 4.41 0.78 4.73
CA PHE A 89 3.82 -0.11 5.72
C PHE A 89 4.86 -0.76 6.64
N LEU A 90 5.94 -1.29 6.05
CA LEU A 90 6.98 -2.00 6.79
C LEU A 90 7.82 -1.09 7.68
N THR A 91 8.17 0.09 7.18
CA THR A 91 9.13 0.99 7.86
C THR A 91 8.45 2.03 8.74
N GLY A 92 7.17 2.33 8.51
CA GLY A 92 6.47 3.46 9.14
C GLY A 92 7.03 4.82 8.71
N LYS A 93 7.78 4.91 7.60
CA LYS A 93 8.40 6.14 7.12
C LYS A 93 7.65 6.65 5.89
N THR A 94 7.30 7.93 5.85
CA THR A 94 6.72 8.57 4.66
C THR A 94 7.71 8.53 3.50
N MET A 95 7.21 8.33 2.29
CA MET A 95 8.00 8.37 1.07
C MET A 95 7.49 9.44 0.11
N PRO A 96 8.35 10.38 -0.33
CA PRO A 96 7.93 11.50 -1.19
C PRO A 96 7.51 11.02 -2.57
N ALA A 97 6.69 11.82 -3.25
CA ALA A 97 6.31 11.59 -4.65
C ALA A 97 7.53 11.45 -5.57
N LYS A 98 7.42 10.60 -6.61
CA LYS A 98 8.51 10.37 -7.57
C LYS A 98 7.94 10.18 -8.98
N GLY A 99 8.19 11.14 -9.86
CA GLY A 99 7.66 11.12 -11.23
C GLY A 99 6.13 11.12 -11.22
N SER A 100 5.52 10.11 -11.83
CA SER A 100 4.06 9.90 -11.80
C SER A 100 3.56 9.17 -10.55
N LEU A 101 4.45 8.69 -9.68
CA LEU A 101 4.08 7.97 -8.46
C LEU A 101 3.79 8.97 -7.33
N PRO A 102 2.63 8.88 -6.67
CA PRO A 102 2.27 9.80 -5.59
C PRO A 102 3.13 9.61 -4.34
N GLU A 103 3.06 10.60 -3.44
CA GLU A 103 3.58 10.45 -2.07
C GLU A 103 2.81 9.35 -1.34
N VAL A 104 3.52 8.54 -0.55
CA VAL A 104 2.90 7.54 0.32
C VAL A 104 3.20 7.95 1.76
N LYS A 105 2.16 8.39 2.47
CA LYS A 105 2.27 8.85 3.87
C LYS A 105 2.31 7.67 4.82
N ALA A 106 3.17 7.72 5.83
CA ALA A 106 3.06 6.81 6.96
C ALA A 106 1.70 7.00 7.66
N SER A 107 1.15 5.88 8.12
CA SER A 107 -0.12 5.81 8.88
C SER A 107 0.04 6.20 10.34
#